data_AF-A0A1V4AQN6-F1
#
_entry.id   AF-A0A1V4AQN6-F1
#
_cell.length_a   1.000
_cell.length_b   1.000
_cell.length_c   1.000
_cell.angle_alpha   90.00
_cell.angle_beta   90.00
_cell.angle_gamma   90.00
#
_symmetry.space_group_name_H-M   'P 1'
#
loop_
_entity.id
_entity.type
_entity.pdbx_description
1 polymer ?
#
loop_
_entity_poly.entity_id
_entity_poly.type
_entity_poly.pdbx_seq_one_letter_code
_entity_poly.pdbx_strand_id
1 'polypeptide(L)'
;MTCNEAIKHFHEFMDKELDKSHYFVVKKHIDNCGDCHKRYKVEVDVRALVKACCNKITAPPYLLDRILKDLDAVHAVTPVLAAKEVSYQQKAPRTLFSSRYYAIAASVLISIAGGIFYYSNYYHHADSITIVDDAVKNHVVAVNDNLVFNEKNFRGRQY
;
A
#
# COMPACT_ATOMS: atom_id res chain seq x y z
N MET A 1 31.51 -12.11 6.44
CA MET A 1 30.31 -11.26 6.44
C MET A 1 29.09 -12.12 6.71
N THR A 2 28.33 -11.76 7.74
CA THR A 2 27.11 -12.44 8.17
C THR A 2 25.87 -11.86 7.48
N CYS A 3 24.74 -12.57 7.53
CA CYS A 3 23.48 -12.06 6.98
C CYS A 3 23.01 -10.77 7.69
N ASN A 4 23.28 -10.64 9.00
CA ASN A 4 22.91 -9.45 9.77
C ASN A 4 23.72 -8.24 9.30
N GLU A 5 25.04 -8.39 9.12
CA GLU A 5 25.89 -7.35 8.53
C GLU A 5 25.44 -6.99 7.10
N ALA A 6 25.00 -7.98 6.32
CA ALA A 6 24.49 -7.75 4.96
C ALA A 6 23.25 -6.88 4.93
N ILE A 7 22.33 -7.17 5.83
CA ILE A 7 21.07 -6.44 5.96
C ILE A 7 21.33 -5.01 6.44
N LYS A 8 22.29 -4.80 7.34
CA LYS A 8 22.67 -3.45 7.79
C LYS A 8 23.12 -2.54 6.63
N HIS A 9 23.94 -3.06 5.74
CA HIS A 9 24.47 -2.33 4.58
C HIS A 9 23.64 -2.50 3.30
N PHE A 10 22.45 -3.08 3.41
CA PHE A 10 21.69 -3.52 2.24
C PHE A 10 21.20 -2.34 1.40
N HIS A 11 20.68 -1.29 2.02
CA HIS A 11 20.22 -0.10 1.30
C HIS A 11 21.38 0.71 0.72
N GLU A 12 22.47 0.88 1.48
CA GLU A 12 23.71 1.50 0.99
C GLU A 12 24.27 0.75 -0.24
N PHE A 13 24.22 -0.59 -0.22
CA PHE A 13 24.57 -1.41 -1.39
C PHE A 13 23.65 -1.14 -2.59
N MET A 14 22.34 -1.10 -2.36
CA MET A 14 21.33 -0.87 -3.39
C MET A 14 21.46 0.53 -4.03
N ASP A 15 21.86 1.53 -3.25
CA ASP A 15 22.03 2.92 -3.70
C ASP A 15 23.46 3.23 -4.18
N LYS A 16 24.36 2.24 -4.12
CA LYS A 16 25.77 2.34 -4.50
C LYS A 16 26.55 3.35 -3.66
N GLU A 17 26.19 3.48 -2.39
CA GLU A 17 26.81 4.40 -1.43
C GLU A 17 27.92 3.72 -0.59
N LEU A 18 28.15 2.43 -0.80
CA LEU A 18 29.28 1.72 -0.20
C LEU A 18 30.60 2.06 -0.90
N ASP A 19 31.69 2.06 -0.14
CA ASP A 19 33.03 2.06 -0.71
C ASP A 19 33.26 0.81 -1.58
N LYS A 20 34.20 0.88 -2.53
CA LYS A 20 34.44 -0.20 -3.49
C LYS A 20 34.74 -1.54 -2.80
N SER A 21 35.49 -1.53 -1.69
CA SER A 21 35.88 -2.76 -0.99
C SER A 21 34.68 -3.40 -0.29
N HIS A 22 33.87 -2.61 0.43
CA HIS A 22 32.64 -3.10 1.07
C HIS A 22 31.60 -3.54 0.04
N TYR A 23 31.45 -2.83 -1.08
CA TYR A 23 30.52 -3.20 -2.13
C TYR A 23 30.73 -4.64 -2.60
N PHE A 24 31.98 -5.05 -2.87
CA PHE A 24 32.29 -6.41 -3.30
C PHE A 24 32.00 -7.45 -2.22
N VAL A 25 32.26 -7.13 -0.95
CA VAL A 25 32.01 -8.03 0.18
C VAL A 25 30.50 -8.27 0.36
N VAL A 26 29.70 -7.21 0.33
CA VAL A 26 28.23 -7.28 0.41
C VAL A 26 27.65 -8.01 -0.80
N LYS A 27 28.10 -7.66 -2.00
CA LYS A 27 27.68 -8.32 -3.25
C LYS A 27 27.93 -9.82 -3.20
N LYS A 28 29.14 -10.24 -2.81
CA LYS A 28 29.52 -11.65 -2.72
C LYS A 28 28.61 -12.40 -1.73
N HIS A 29 28.23 -11.77 -0.63
CA HIS A 29 27.28 -12.38 0.32
C HIS A 29 25.88 -12.52 -0.29
N ILE A 30 25.34 -11.48 -0.91
CA ILE A 30 24.01 -11.53 -1.57
C ILE A 30 23.99 -12.56 -2.70
N ASP A 31 25.07 -12.69 -3.46
CA ASP A 31 25.16 -13.67 -4.57
C ASP A 31 25.24 -15.11 -4.06
N ASN A 32 25.83 -15.35 -2.87
CA ASN A 32 26.04 -16.69 -2.32
C ASN A 32 25.00 -17.11 -1.25
N CYS A 33 24.21 -16.19 -0.71
CA CYS A 33 23.21 -16.46 0.32
C CYS A 33 21.80 -16.38 -0.26
N GLY A 34 21.09 -17.53 -0.31
CA GLY A 34 19.75 -17.60 -0.87
C GLY A 34 18.72 -16.67 -0.22
N ASP A 35 18.79 -16.48 1.09
CA ASP A 35 17.83 -15.62 1.82
C ASP A 35 18.08 -14.13 1.55
N CYS A 36 19.35 -13.70 1.54
CA CYS A 36 19.69 -12.33 1.17
C CYS A 36 19.40 -12.06 -0.31
N HIS A 37 19.62 -13.05 -1.19
CA HIS A 37 19.28 -12.94 -2.60
C HIS A 37 17.77 -12.77 -2.85
N LYS A 38 16.93 -13.50 -2.11
CA LYS A 38 15.47 -13.35 -2.18
C LYS A 38 15.03 -11.93 -1.78
N ARG A 39 15.57 -11.40 -0.68
CA ARG A 39 15.32 -10.01 -0.26
C ARG A 39 15.76 -8.99 -1.31
N TYR A 40 16.95 -9.19 -1.89
CA TYR A 40 17.46 -8.39 -3.00
C TYR A 40 16.51 -8.34 -4.20
N LYS A 41 16.00 -9.50 -4.63
CA LYS A 41 15.05 -9.57 -5.76
C LYS A 41 13.77 -8.79 -5.48
N VAL A 42 13.16 -8.97 -4.30
CA VAL A 42 11.94 -8.24 -3.92
C VAL A 42 12.16 -6.74 -4.01
N GLU A 43 13.27 -6.25 -3.48
CA GLU A 43 13.61 -4.81 -3.48
C GLU A 43 13.86 -4.26 -4.88
N VAL A 44 14.53 -5.03 -5.75
CA VAL A 44 14.68 -4.68 -7.16
C VAL A 44 13.33 -4.61 -7.88
N ASP A 45 12.44 -5.58 -7.61
CA ASP A 45 11.10 -5.63 -8.21
C ASP A 45 10.23 -4.46 -7.75
N VAL A 46 10.28 -4.11 -6.45
CA VAL A 46 9.59 -2.93 -5.89
C VAL A 46 10.12 -1.64 -6.53
N ARG A 47 11.44 -1.46 -6.64
CA ARG A 47 12.03 -0.30 -7.32
C ARG A 47 11.59 -0.23 -8.78
N ALA A 48 11.53 -1.36 -9.48
CA ALA A 48 11.07 -1.43 -10.86
C ALA A 48 9.59 -1.04 -10.98
N LEU A 49 8.74 -1.49 -10.07
CA LEU A 49 7.33 -1.13 -10.01
C LEU A 49 7.13 0.37 -9.75
N VAL A 50 7.80 0.92 -8.73
CA VAL A 50 7.74 2.36 -8.41
C VAL A 50 8.15 3.18 -9.63
N LYS A 51 9.26 2.81 -10.27
CA LYS A 51 9.70 3.46 -11.52
C LYS A 51 8.62 3.37 -12.60
N ALA A 52 8.03 2.20 -12.82
CA ALA A 52 6.97 2.00 -13.82
C ALA A 52 5.76 2.91 -13.59
N CYS A 53 5.34 3.08 -12.33
CA CYS A 53 4.21 3.92 -11.93
C CYS A 53 4.53 5.43 -12.00
N CYS A 54 5.76 5.82 -11.68
CA CYS A 54 6.19 7.23 -11.61
C CYS A 54 6.77 7.77 -12.94
N ASN A 55 6.77 6.97 -14.01
CA ASN A 55 7.28 7.33 -15.35
C ASN A 55 6.63 8.57 -16.00
N LYS A 56 5.54 9.11 -15.45
CA LYS A 56 4.86 10.32 -15.97
C LYS A 56 5.48 11.63 -15.47
N ILE A 57 6.40 11.57 -14.51
CA ILE A 57 7.08 12.76 -13.98
C ILE A 57 8.28 13.04 -14.89
N THR A 58 8.07 13.92 -15.88
CA THR A 58 9.17 14.39 -16.75
C THR A 58 9.83 15.60 -16.10
N ALA A 59 11.16 15.64 -16.11
CA ALA A 59 11.90 16.81 -15.65
C ALA A 59 11.47 18.05 -16.48
N PRO A 60 11.26 19.22 -15.85
CA PRO A 60 10.99 20.45 -16.57
C PRO A 60 12.05 20.75 -17.66
N PRO A 61 11.65 21.25 -18.84
CA PRO A 61 12.56 21.45 -19.97
C PRO A 61 13.72 22.41 -19.65
N TYR A 62 13.48 23.43 -18.83
CA TYR A 62 14.53 24.37 -18.42
C TYR A 62 15.68 23.70 -17.63
N LEU A 63 15.38 22.64 -16.86
CA LEU A 63 16.42 21.89 -16.13
C LEU A 63 17.24 21.04 -17.09
N LEU A 64 16.59 20.42 -18.07
CA LEU A 64 17.27 19.65 -19.11
C LEU A 64 18.22 20.54 -19.91
N ASP A 65 17.73 21.68 -20.38
CA ASP A 65 18.53 22.65 -21.14
C ASP A 65 19.73 23.16 -20.35
N ARG A 66 19.54 23.43 -19.04
CA ARG A 66 20.63 23.85 -18.17
C ARG A 66 21.68 22.75 -18.00
N ILE A 67 21.26 21.52 -17.73
CA ILE A 67 22.19 20.38 -17.58
C ILE A 67 22.98 20.16 -18.87
N LEU A 68 22.35 20.21 -20.03
CA LEU A 68 23.02 20.05 -21.32
C LEU A 68 24.07 21.15 -21.56
N LYS A 69 23.72 22.41 -21.30
CA LYS A 69 24.67 23.53 -21.38
C LYS A 69 25.86 23.37 -20.42
N ASP A 70 25.59 22.95 -19.19
CA ASP A 70 26.64 22.73 -18.18
C ASP A 70 27.57 21.58 -18.59
N LEU A 71 27.03 20.49 -19.16
CA LEU A 71 27.83 19.38 -19.70
C LEU A 71 28.70 19.81 -20.89
N ASP A 72 28.14 20.56 -21.83
CA ASP A 72 28.88 21.09 -22.98
C ASP A 72 30.05 21.99 -22.54
N ALA A 73 29.83 22.82 -21.50
CA ALA A 73 30.87 23.66 -20.92
C ALA A 73 32.00 22.84 -20.27
N VAL A 74 31.67 21.71 -19.61
CA VAL A 74 32.68 20.79 -19.03
C VAL A 74 33.45 20.03 -20.12
N HIS A 75 32.77 19.60 -21.17
CA HIS A 75 33.40 18.89 -22.29
C HIS A 75 34.29 19.81 -23.16
N ALA A 76 33.99 21.10 -23.24
CA ALA A 76 34.88 22.09 -23.87
C ALA A 76 36.25 22.22 -23.16
N VAL A 77 36.36 21.74 -21.91
CA VAL A 77 37.59 21.79 -21.09
C VAL A 77 38.39 20.47 -21.15
N THR A 78 37.86 19.38 -21.74
CA THR A 78 38.56 18.09 -21.80
C THR A 78 38.35 17.37 -23.15
N PRO A 79 39.38 17.29 -24.02
CA PRO A 79 39.27 16.53 -25.26
C PRO A 79 39.58 15.06 -24.98
N VAL A 80 38.73 14.35 -24.25
CA VAL A 80 38.89 12.91 -24.05
C VAL A 80 37.53 12.19 -24.12
N LEU A 81 37.37 11.49 -25.26
CA LEU A 81 36.48 10.37 -25.53
C LEU A 81 35.02 10.69 -25.89
N ALA A 82 34.85 11.00 -27.18
CA ALA A 82 34.06 10.18 -28.11
C ALA A 82 32.71 9.66 -27.60
N ALA A 83 31.66 10.37 -27.99
CA ALA A 83 30.40 9.84 -28.51
C ALA A 83 29.92 8.52 -27.89
N LYS A 84 29.31 8.61 -26.70
CA LYS A 84 28.23 7.68 -26.37
C LYS A 84 26.93 8.39 -26.69
N GLU A 85 26.39 8.10 -27.86
CA GLU A 85 25.06 8.54 -28.25
C GLU A 85 24.06 7.97 -27.24
N VAL A 86 23.64 8.81 -26.29
CA VAL A 86 22.50 8.51 -25.43
C VAL A 86 21.27 8.75 -26.28
N SER A 87 20.80 7.70 -26.96
CA SER A 87 19.50 7.71 -27.61
C SER A 87 18.43 7.88 -26.53
N TYR A 88 18.02 9.12 -26.27
CA TYR A 88 16.78 9.40 -25.56
C TYR A 88 15.64 8.97 -26.50
N GLN A 89 15.30 7.68 -26.43
CA GLN A 89 14.10 7.15 -27.05
C GLN A 89 12.92 7.81 -26.35
N GLN A 90 12.43 8.89 -26.96
CA GLN A 90 11.17 9.51 -26.63
C GLN A 90 10.07 8.49 -26.90
N LYS A 91 9.84 7.62 -25.92
CA LYS A 91 8.84 6.56 -26.01
C LYS A 91 7.51 7.27 -26.01
N ALA A 92 6.88 7.31 -27.18
CA ALA A 92 5.54 7.85 -27.40
C ALA A 92 4.63 7.47 -26.21
N PRO A 93 3.79 8.40 -25.71
CA PRO A 93 2.88 8.09 -24.62
C PRO A 93 1.99 6.97 -25.12
N ARG A 94 2.26 5.73 -24.66
CA ARG A 94 1.34 4.62 -24.88
C ARG A 94 0.07 5.04 -24.18
N THR A 95 -0.94 5.37 -24.96
CA THR A 95 -2.28 5.72 -24.53
C THR A 95 -2.86 4.51 -23.80
N LEU A 96 -2.52 4.41 -22.52
CA LEU A 96 -2.87 3.33 -21.60
C LEU A 96 -4.28 3.56 -21.02
N PHE A 97 -5.17 4.15 -21.82
CA PHE A 97 -6.59 4.22 -21.56
C PHE A 97 -7.29 3.27 -22.52
N SER A 98 -7.00 1.98 -22.38
CA SER A 98 -7.77 0.94 -23.06
C SER A 98 -9.06 0.73 -22.29
N SER A 99 -10.20 0.91 -22.98
CA SER A 99 -11.57 0.64 -22.52
C SER A 99 -11.71 -0.69 -21.74
N ARG A 100 -10.84 -1.67 -22.02
CA ARG A 100 -10.79 -2.96 -21.35
C ARG A 100 -10.53 -2.88 -19.83
N TYR A 101 -9.81 -1.88 -19.35
CA TYR A 101 -9.53 -1.74 -17.91
C TYR A 101 -10.78 -1.33 -17.11
N TYR A 102 -11.60 -0.44 -17.69
CA TYR A 102 -12.87 -0.03 -17.08
C TYR A 102 -13.89 -1.18 -17.04
N ALA A 103 -13.89 -2.05 -18.06
CA ALA A 103 -14.73 -3.25 -18.08
C ALA A 103 -14.39 -4.21 -16.94
N ILE A 104 -13.09 -4.45 -16.68
CA ILE A 104 -12.63 -5.31 -15.58
C ILE A 104 -13.00 -4.68 -14.23
N ALA A 105 -12.70 -3.38 -14.03
CA ALA A 105 -13.05 -2.69 -12.79
C ALA A 105 -14.57 -2.72 -12.51
N ALA A 106 -15.40 -2.50 -13.53
CA ALA A 106 -16.86 -2.58 -13.41
C ALA A 106 -17.34 -3.99 -13.03
N SER A 107 -16.77 -5.05 -13.60
CA SER A 107 -17.14 -6.43 -13.23
C SER A 107 -16.86 -6.73 -11.77
N VAL A 108 -15.72 -6.28 -11.23
CA VAL A 108 -15.36 -6.48 -9.82
C VAL A 108 -16.34 -5.74 -8.90
N LEU A 109 -16.69 -4.50 -9.23
CA LEU A 109 -17.64 -3.72 -8.45
C LEU A 109 -19.05 -4.33 -8.45
N ILE A 110 -19.50 -4.87 -9.58
CA ILE A 110 -20.81 -5.55 -9.68
C ILE A 110 -20.81 -6.82 -8.82
N SER A 111 -19.74 -7.62 -8.83
CA SER A 111 -19.64 -8.81 -7.99
C SER A 111 -19.64 -8.49 -6.49
N ILE A 112 -18.92 -7.44 -6.09
CA ILE A 112 -18.88 -7.00 -4.68
C ILE A 112 -20.26 -6.49 -4.25
N ALA A 113 -20.88 -5.61 -5.04
CA ALA A 113 -22.21 -5.07 -4.72
C ALA A 113 -23.29 -6.15 -4.67
N GLY A 114 -23.28 -7.08 -5.64
CA GLY A 114 -24.20 -8.23 -5.66
C GLY A 114 -24.00 -9.17 -4.48
N GLY A 115 -22.75 -9.42 -4.07
CA GLY A 115 -22.43 -10.22 -2.90
C GLY A 115 -22.92 -9.58 -1.60
N ILE A 116 -22.71 -8.28 -1.43
CA ILE A 116 -23.24 -7.52 -0.28
C ILE A 116 -24.76 -7.58 -0.25
N PHE A 117 -25.43 -7.35 -1.38
CA PHE A 117 -26.89 -7.40 -1.48
C PHE A 117 -27.44 -8.79 -1.15
N TYR A 118 -26.85 -9.85 -1.73
CA TYR A 118 -27.22 -11.23 -1.44
C TYR A 118 -27.03 -11.57 0.04
N TYR A 119 -25.88 -11.20 0.61
CA TYR A 119 -25.58 -11.40 2.03
C TYR A 119 -26.59 -10.68 2.92
N SER A 120 -26.87 -9.41 2.65
CA SER A 120 -27.86 -8.65 3.40
C SER A 120 -29.25 -9.27 3.30
N ASN A 121 -29.72 -9.65 2.11
CA ASN A 121 -31.05 -10.23 1.94
C ASN A 121 -31.19 -11.61 2.59
N TYR A 122 -30.10 -12.40 2.62
CA TYR A 122 -30.07 -13.71 3.25
C TYR A 122 -30.13 -13.63 4.80
N TYR A 123 -29.42 -12.68 5.42
CA TYR A 123 -29.38 -12.54 6.87
C TYR A 123 -30.47 -11.60 7.44
N HIS A 124 -30.99 -10.66 6.66
CA HIS A 124 -32.01 -9.69 7.12
C HIS A 124 -33.35 -10.36 7.48
N HIS A 125 -33.61 -11.59 7.02
CA HIS A 125 -34.82 -12.33 7.40
C HIS A 125 -34.79 -12.87 8.85
N ALA A 126 -33.63 -12.88 9.52
CA ALA A 126 -33.50 -13.39 10.89
C ALA A 126 -33.64 -12.30 11.98
N ASP A 127 -33.25 -11.05 11.71
CA ASP A 127 -33.09 -10.02 12.75
C ASP A 127 -34.31 -9.10 12.97
N SER A 128 -35.26 -9.01 12.03
CA SER A 128 -36.40 -8.10 12.21
C SER A 128 -37.37 -8.58 13.29
N ILE A 129 -37.42 -9.88 13.56
CA ILE A 129 -38.33 -10.48 14.56
C ILE A 129 -37.72 -10.38 15.97
N THR A 130 -36.39 -10.53 16.10
CA THR A 130 -35.70 -10.60 17.39
C THR A 130 -35.69 -9.27 18.14
N ILE A 131 -35.51 -8.14 17.45
CA ILE A 131 -35.49 -6.80 18.08
C ILE A 131 -36.86 -6.44 18.68
N VAL A 132 -37.95 -6.77 17.99
CA VAL A 132 -39.31 -6.48 18.46
C VAL A 132 -39.66 -7.36 19.66
N ASP A 133 -39.34 -8.66 19.60
CA ASP A 133 -39.60 -9.59 20.69
C ASP A 133 -38.78 -9.29 21.94
N ASP A 134 -37.51 -8.88 21.79
CA ASP A 134 -36.67 -8.47 22.92
C ASP A 134 -37.14 -7.15 23.55
N ALA A 135 -37.60 -6.20 22.75
CA ALA A 135 -38.19 -4.96 23.26
C ALA A 135 -39.48 -5.22 24.05
N VAL A 136 -40.35 -6.12 23.56
CA VAL A 136 -41.58 -6.51 24.27
C VAL A 136 -41.26 -7.24 25.57
N LYS A 137 -40.30 -8.17 25.57
CA LYS A 137 -39.88 -8.87 26.79
C LYS A 137 -39.34 -7.92 27.85
N ASN A 138 -38.44 -7.01 27.48
CA ASN A 138 -37.88 -6.04 28.42
C ASN A 138 -38.95 -5.12 29.00
N HIS A 139 -39.94 -4.69 28.19
CA HIS A 139 -41.05 -3.88 28.67
C HIS A 139 -41.91 -4.65 29.69
N VAL A 140 -42.24 -5.91 29.43
CA VAL A 140 -43.05 -6.74 30.36
C VAL A 140 -42.32 -6.94 31.69
N VAL A 141 -41.01 -7.22 31.67
CA VAL A 141 -40.20 -7.36 32.90
C VAL A 141 -40.18 -6.05 33.68
N ALA A 142 -39.91 -4.92 33.02
CA ALA A 142 -39.85 -3.61 33.68
C ALA A 142 -41.19 -3.19 34.31
N VAL A 143 -42.31 -3.52 33.68
CA VAL A 143 -43.64 -3.25 34.25
C VAL A 143 -43.92 -4.16 35.45
N ASN A 144 -43.58 -5.45 35.36
CA ASN A 144 -43.89 -6.41 36.41
C ASN A 144 -43.06 -6.19 37.69
N ASP A 145 -41.77 -5.84 37.55
CA ASP A 145 -40.89 -5.54 38.69
C ASP A 145 -41.31 -4.24 39.42
N ASN A 146 -41.92 -3.29 38.70
CA ASN A 146 -42.46 -2.06 39.30
C ASN A 146 -43.81 -2.24 40.00
N LEU A 147 -44.51 -3.36 39.80
CA LEU A 147 -45.78 -3.65 40.46
C LEU A 147 -45.63 -4.43 41.77
N VAL A 148 -44.41 -4.74 42.21
CA VAL A 148 -44.15 -5.20 43.59
C VAL A 148 -44.29 -4.00 44.52
N PHE A 149 -45.55 -3.57 44.73
CA PHE A 149 -45.90 -2.58 45.72
C PHE A 149 -45.35 -3.03 47.08
N ASN A 150 -44.41 -2.23 47.57
CA ASN A 150 -43.81 -2.35 48.89
C ASN A 150 -44.89 -2.10 49.97
N GLU A 151 -45.69 -3.13 50.25
CA GLU A 151 -46.67 -3.16 51.35
C GLU A 151 -46.01 -3.10 52.74
N LYS A 152 -44.68 -3.10 52.84
CA LYS A 152 -43.97 -3.22 54.11
C LYS A 152 -43.61 -1.89 54.78
N ASN A 153 -43.93 -0.73 54.20
CA ASN A 153 -43.53 0.58 54.74
C ASN A 153 -44.61 1.37 55.50
N PHE A 154 -45.78 0.78 55.84
CA PHE A 154 -46.87 1.50 56.54
C PHE A 154 -47.22 1.05 57.97
N ARG A 155 -46.40 0.23 58.65
CA ARG A 155 -46.53 0.02 60.11
C ARG A 155 -45.16 0.03 60.78
N GLY A 156 -44.77 1.18 61.32
CA GLY A 156 -43.52 1.27 62.10
C GLY A 156 -43.02 2.67 62.48
N ARG A 157 -43.90 3.67 62.58
CA ARG A 157 -43.73 4.94 63.31
C ARG A 157 -45.17 5.29 63.75
N GLN A 158 -45.53 5.47 65.01
CA GLN A 158 -44.87 6.13 66.13
C GLN A 158 -45.36 5.54 67.47
N TYR A 159 -44.70 5.97 68.55
CA TYR A 159 -45.25 6.10 69.90
C TYR A 159 -46.71 6.56 69.94
#